data_AF-A0A1C5A293-F1
#
_entry.id   AF-A0A1C5A293-F1
#
_cell.length_a   1.000
_cell.length_b   1.000
_cell.length_c   1.000
_cell.angle_alpha   90.00
_cell.angle_beta   90.00
_cell.angle_gamma   90.00
#
_symmetry.space_group_name_H-M   'P 1'
#
loop_
_entity.id
_entity.type
_entity.pdbx_description
1 polymer ?
#
loop_
_entity_poly.entity_id
_entity_poly.type
_entity_poly.pdbx_seq_one_letter_code
_entity_poly.pdbx_strand_id
1 'polypeptide(L)'
;MTHARHCAHCGSALAAGRCPGTEPLLTHDGLEYGTAAQIAHRLGEDVDAALVRRWAYRSRRPRGKLTGALPGHHLPGRGRGVTWYQLGHATRVEMLTRTSTVGLRRGELTPVA
;
A
#
# COMPACT_ATOMS: atom_id res chain seq x y z
N MET A 1 -9.36 26.58 11.78
CA MET A 1 -9.32 25.43 10.84
C MET A 1 -8.45 24.35 11.48
N THR A 2 -9.05 23.30 12.02
CA THR A 2 -8.29 22.20 12.66
C THR A 2 -7.55 21.43 11.56
N HIS A 3 -6.22 21.47 11.54
CA HIS A 3 -5.45 20.61 10.65
C HIS A 3 -5.81 19.15 10.96
N ALA A 4 -6.35 18.44 9.97
CA ALA A 4 -6.58 17.01 10.11
C ALA A 4 -5.23 16.35 10.45
N ARG A 5 -5.17 15.68 11.60
CA ARG A 5 -4.00 14.88 11.96
C ARG A 5 -3.95 13.68 11.03
N HIS A 6 -2.77 13.39 10.48
CA HIS A 6 -2.54 12.24 9.61
C HIS A 6 -1.64 11.24 10.34
N CYS A 7 -1.80 9.96 10.05
CA CYS A 7 -0.92 8.91 10.54
C CYS A 7 0.47 9.06 9.91
N ALA A 8 1.51 9.06 10.73
CA ALA A 8 2.90 9.15 10.27
C ALA A 8 3.33 7.93 9.42
N HIS A 9 2.72 6.76 9.66
CA HIS A 9 3.03 5.53 8.92
C HIS A 9 2.37 5.51 7.54
N CYS A 10 1.03 5.44 7.51
CA CYS A 10 0.31 5.21 6.25
C CYS A 10 -0.25 6.48 5.60
N GLY A 11 -0.05 7.67 6.19
CA GLY A 11 -0.52 8.96 5.67
C GLY A 11 -2.04 9.17 5.70
N SER A 12 -2.81 8.26 6.30
CA SER A 12 -4.28 8.37 6.36
C SER A 12 -4.71 9.39 7.42
N ALA A 13 -5.81 10.10 7.14
CA ALA A 13 -6.44 10.97 8.14
C ALA A 13 -6.89 10.14 9.35
N LEU A 14 -6.65 10.66 10.55
CA LEU A 14 -7.05 10.01 11.79
C LEU A 14 -8.55 10.19 12.04
N ALA A 15 -9.26 9.09 12.29
CA ALA A 15 -10.65 9.09 12.71
C ALA A 15 -10.72 8.91 14.23
N ALA A 16 -11.30 9.88 14.95
CA ALA A 16 -11.33 9.89 16.42
C ALA A 16 -9.93 9.69 17.06
N GLY A 17 -8.88 10.22 16.42
CA GLY A 17 -7.49 10.08 16.89
C GLY A 17 -6.83 8.72 16.60
N ARG A 18 -7.53 7.79 15.96
CA ARG A 18 -7.00 6.47 15.58
C ARG A 18 -6.76 6.37 14.08
N CYS A 19 -5.74 5.62 13.71
CA CYS A 19 -5.43 5.34 12.32
C CYS A 19 -6.36 4.22 11.81
N PRO A 20 -7.13 4.41 10.73
CA PRO A 20 -7.95 3.33 10.17
C PRO A 20 -7.12 2.15 9.64
N GLY A 21 -5.81 2.36 9.42
CA GLY A 21 -4.88 1.31 9.01
C GLY A 21 -4.57 0.29 10.12
N THR A 22 -4.86 0.58 11.39
CA THR A 22 -4.63 -0.37 12.48
C THR A 22 -5.82 -1.31 12.73
N GLU A 23 -6.95 -1.07 12.07
CA GLU A 23 -8.13 -1.94 12.18
C GLU A 23 -7.85 -3.33 11.57
N PRO A 24 -8.47 -4.40 12.10
CA PRO A 24 -8.31 -5.75 11.57
C PRO A 24 -8.59 -5.86 10.07
N LEU A 25 -7.89 -6.79 9.41
CA LEU A 25 -8.20 -7.16 8.03
C LEU A 25 -9.52 -7.93 7.96
N LEU A 26 -10.20 -7.81 6.82
CA LEU A 26 -11.36 -8.63 6.50
C LEU A 26 -10.88 -10.00 6.02
N THR A 27 -11.29 -11.07 6.70
CA THR A 27 -11.06 -12.44 6.22
C THR A 27 -12.25 -12.91 5.39
N HIS A 28 -11.99 -13.39 4.17
CA HIS A 28 -12.98 -13.96 3.26
C HIS A 28 -12.36 -15.14 2.53
N ASP A 29 -13.01 -16.31 2.58
CA ASP A 29 -12.52 -17.57 1.99
C ASP A 29 -11.07 -17.93 2.38
N GLY A 30 -10.71 -17.68 3.64
CA GLY A 30 -9.36 -17.94 4.17
C GLY A 30 -8.30 -16.93 3.70
N LEU A 31 -8.68 -15.90 2.94
CA LEU A 31 -7.80 -14.84 2.47
C LEU A 31 -8.05 -13.54 3.24
N GLU A 32 -6.98 -12.81 3.55
CA GLU A 32 -7.06 -11.52 4.21
C GLU A 32 -7.09 -10.36 3.20
N TYR A 33 -8.02 -9.43 3.40
CA TYR A 33 -8.23 -8.24 2.59
C TYR A 33 -8.19 -6.97 3.45
N GLY A 34 -7.59 -5.92 2.89
CA GLY A 34 -7.52 -4.62 3.55
C GLY A 34 -7.53 -3.46 2.57
N THR A 35 -7.81 -2.28 3.09
CA THR A 35 -7.54 -1.02 2.40
C THR A 35 -6.03 -0.79 2.26
N ALA A 36 -5.62 0.14 1.40
CA ALA A 36 -4.20 0.49 1.26
C ALA A 36 -3.52 0.87 2.59
N ALA A 37 -4.25 1.53 3.50
CA ALA A 37 -3.76 1.89 4.82
C ALA A 37 -3.51 0.66 5.70
N GLN A 38 -4.44 -0.28 5.71
CA GLN A 38 -4.30 -1.51 6.49
C GLN A 38 -3.20 -2.41 5.94
N ILE A 39 -3.12 -2.56 4.62
CA ILE A 39 -2.03 -3.30 3.96
C ILE A 39 -0.66 -2.70 4.32
N ALA A 40 -0.51 -1.37 4.28
CA ALA A 40 0.71 -0.69 4.70
C ALA A 40 1.12 -1.02 6.14
N HIS A 41 0.17 -1.00 7.08
CA HIS A 41 0.45 -1.39 8.47
C HIS A 41 0.85 -2.86 8.63
N ARG A 42 0.33 -3.76 7.78
CA ARG A 42 0.66 -5.19 7.82
C ARG A 42 1.99 -5.53 7.17
N LEU A 43 2.43 -4.76 6.17
CA LEU A 43 3.70 -4.99 5.47
C LEU A 43 4.91 -4.35 6.19
N GLY A 44 4.69 -3.36 7.05
CA GLY A 44 5.74 -2.73 7.87
C GLY A 44 6.08 -1.30 7.45
N GLU A 45 7.01 -0.69 8.19
CA GLU A 45 7.27 0.77 8.19
C GLU A 45 7.75 1.33 6.85
N ASP A 46 8.42 0.53 6.02
CA ASP A 46 8.91 0.95 4.70
C ASP A 46 7.78 1.13 3.66
N VAL A 47 6.57 0.68 3.98
CA VAL A 47 5.45 0.62 3.04
C VAL A 47 4.34 1.55 3.51
N ASP A 48 4.16 2.67 2.80
CA ASP A 48 3.03 3.57 3.02
C ASP A 48 1.82 3.24 2.11
N ALA A 49 0.67 3.84 2.42
CA ALA A 49 -0.54 3.60 1.64
C ALA A 49 -0.49 4.17 0.21
N ALA A 50 0.35 5.18 -0.04
CA ALA A 50 0.52 5.75 -1.38
C ALA A 50 1.30 4.80 -2.29
N LEU A 51 2.29 4.10 -1.74
CA LEU A 51 3.07 3.07 -2.40
C LEU A 51 2.19 1.88 -2.78
N VAL A 52 1.34 1.39 -1.87
CA VAL A 52 0.36 0.33 -2.16
C VAL A 52 -0.56 0.75 -3.32
N ARG A 53 -1.07 1.98 -3.31
CA ARG A 53 -1.90 2.51 -4.43
C ARG A 53 -1.11 2.61 -5.73
N ARG A 54 0.17 3.00 -5.67
CA ARG A 54 1.09 3.06 -6.82
C ARG A 54 1.32 1.67 -7.41
N TRP A 55 1.50 0.65 -6.57
CA TRP A 55 1.57 -0.74 -7.01
C TRP A 55 0.29 -1.18 -7.72
N ALA A 56 -0.88 -0.94 -7.13
CA ALA A 56 -2.16 -1.27 -7.75
C ALA A 56 -2.39 -0.52 -9.08
N TYR A 57 -1.95 0.74 -9.17
CA TYR A 57 -1.94 1.48 -10.43
C TYR A 57 -1.05 0.82 -11.49
N ARG A 58 0.19 0.44 -11.14
CA ARG A 58 1.10 -0.27 -12.06
C ARG A 58 0.56 -1.64 -12.43
N SER A 59 -0.12 -2.33 -11.52
CA SER A 59 -0.73 -3.62 -11.76
C SER A 59 -1.83 -3.60 -12.81
N ARG A 60 -2.54 -2.48 -12.95
CA ARG A 60 -3.56 -2.29 -13.98
C ARG A 60 -2.98 -1.98 -15.37
N ARG A 61 -1.68 -1.66 -15.47
CA ARG A 61 -1.06 -1.34 -16.75
C ARG A 61 -0.78 -2.65 -17.52
N PRO A 62 -1.09 -2.72 -18.82
CA PRO A 62 -1.02 -3.95 -19.60
C PRO A 62 0.41 -4.42 -19.88
N ARG A 63 1.43 -3.66 -19.49
CA ARG A 63 2.84 -3.98 -19.71
C ARG A 63 3.66 -3.54 -18.50
N GLY A 64 4.28 -4.49 -17.81
CA GLY A 64 5.17 -4.24 -16.69
C GLY A 64 5.30 -5.42 -15.74
N LYS A 65 6.34 -5.37 -14.90
CA LYS A 65 6.63 -6.42 -13.91
C LYS A 65 5.50 -6.68 -12.90
N LEU A 66 4.59 -5.73 -12.73
CA LEU A 66 3.49 -5.83 -11.75
C LEU A 66 2.13 -6.10 -12.41
N THR A 67 2.05 -6.25 -13.73
CA THR A 67 0.77 -6.44 -14.44
C THR A 67 -0.01 -7.61 -13.83
N GLY A 68 -1.22 -7.34 -13.34
CA GLY A 68 -2.09 -8.32 -12.67
C GLY A 68 -1.68 -8.73 -11.25
N ALA A 69 -0.57 -8.23 -10.71
CA ALA A 69 0.00 -8.70 -9.44
C ALA A 69 -0.70 -8.16 -8.18
N LEU A 70 -1.41 -7.03 -8.28
CA LEU A 70 -2.22 -6.47 -7.19
C LEU A 70 -3.57 -5.95 -7.71
N PRO A 71 -4.52 -6.85 -7.99
CA PRO A 71 -5.90 -6.48 -8.31
C PRO A 71 -6.53 -5.70 -7.16
N GLY A 72 -7.30 -4.66 -7.49
CA GLY A 72 -8.09 -3.90 -6.52
C GLY A 72 -9.57 -4.24 -6.66
N HIS A 73 -10.21 -4.58 -5.54
CA HIS A 73 -11.65 -4.82 -5.47
C HIS A 73 -12.33 -3.52 -5.02
N HIS A 74 -12.86 -2.76 -5.98
CA HIS A 74 -13.53 -1.50 -5.70
C HIS A 74 -14.98 -1.75 -5.31
N LEU A 75 -15.38 -1.29 -4.12
CA LEU A 75 -16.76 -1.26 -3.68
C LEU A 75 -17.27 0.19 -3.73
N PRO A 76 -18.34 0.48 -4.50
CA PRO A 76 -18.96 1.78 -4.51
C PRO A 76 -19.62 2.07 -3.15
N GLY A 77 -19.71 3.34 -2.77
CA GLY A 77 -20.31 3.77 -1.50
C GLY A 77 -20.38 5.29 -1.40
N ARG A 78 -20.88 5.84 -0.27
CA ARG A 78 -20.95 7.30 -0.08
C ARG A 78 -19.54 7.92 -0.25
N GLY A 79 -19.41 8.87 -1.17
CA GLY A 79 -18.14 9.49 -1.53
C GLY A 79 -17.41 8.73 -2.64
N ARG A 80 -16.10 8.49 -2.49
CA ARG A 80 -15.24 7.89 -3.53
C ARG A 80 -15.25 6.35 -3.54
N GLY A 81 -16.08 5.70 -2.72
CA GLY A 81 -16.02 4.26 -2.48
C GLY A 81 -14.72 3.82 -1.79
N VAL A 82 -14.58 2.51 -1.59
CA VAL A 82 -13.41 1.89 -0.94
C VAL A 82 -12.81 0.84 -1.87
N THR A 83 -11.49 0.73 -1.87
CA THR A 83 -10.80 -0.32 -2.64
C THR A 83 -10.07 -1.24 -1.69
N TRP A 84 -10.37 -2.54 -1.82
CA TRP A 84 -9.78 -3.61 -1.05
C TRP A 84 -8.70 -4.32 -1.86
N TYR A 85 -7.64 -4.72 -1.17
CA TYR A 85 -6.51 -5.47 -1.72
C TYR A 85 -6.28 -6.70 -0.85
N GLN A 86 -5.93 -7.82 -1.49
CA GLN A 86 -5.55 -9.02 -0.76
C GLN A 86 -4.12 -8.86 -0.20
N LEU A 87 -3.91 -9.22 1.07
CA LEU A 87 -2.60 -9.12 1.72
C LEU A 87 -1.55 -9.97 1.01
N GLY A 88 -1.87 -11.23 0.68
CA GLY A 88 -0.92 -12.13 0.00
C GLY A 88 -0.40 -11.57 -1.34
N HIS A 89 -1.26 -10.94 -2.13
CA HIS A 89 -0.85 -10.24 -3.35
C HIS A 89 0.06 -9.04 -3.06
N ALA A 90 -0.28 -8.24 -2.05
CA ALA A 90 0.54 -7.09 -1.66
C ALA A 90 1.94 -7.52 -1.15
N THR A 91 2.01 -8.59 -0.34
CA THR A 91 3.27 -9.19 0.12
C THR A 91 4.13 -9.65 -1.06
N ARG A 92 3.53 -10.31 -2.05
CA ARG A 92 4.25 -10.73 -3.27
C ARG A 92 4.79 -9.54 -4.04
N VAL A 93 4.00 -8.48 -4.20
CA VAL A 93 4.46 -7.26 -4.86
C VAL A 93 5.61 -6.61 -4.09
N GLU A 94 5.53 -6.52 -2.77
CA GLU A 94 6.61 -5.99 -1.94
C GLU A 94 7.91 -6.78 -2.15
N MET A 95 7.86 -8.11 -2.18
CA MET A 95 9.04 -8.93 -2.50
C MET A 95 9.61 -8.61 -3.89
N LEU A 96 8.76 -8.46 -4.91
CA LEU A 96 9.17 -8.12 -6.28
C LEU A 96 9.76 -6.71 -6.39
N THR A 97 9.24 -5.75 -5.62
CA THR A 97 9.72 -4.37 -5.64
C THR A 97 10.96 -4.19 -4.80
N ARG A 98 11.05 -4.80 -3.61
CA ARG A 98 12.21 -4.78 -2.72
C ARG A 98 13.47 -5.35 -3.39
N THR A 99 13.32 -6.45 -4.13
CA THR A 99 14.40 -7.01 -4.96
C THR A 99 14.79 -6.11 -6.12
N SER A 100 13.85 -5.32 -6.65
CA SER A 100 14.11 -4.34 -7.70
C SER A 100 14.74 -3.03 -7.18
N THR A 101 14.58 -2.69 -5.89
CA THR A 101 15.16 -1.47 -5.27
C THR A 101 16.67 -1.53 -5.06
N VAL A 102 17.31 -2.70 -5.25
CA VAL A 102 18.79 -2.81 -5.35
C VAL A 102 19.33 -1.91 -6.49
N GLY A 103 18.51 -1.53 -7.47
CA GLY A 103 18.86 -0.57 -8.52
C GLY A 103 18.47 0.90 -8.26
N LEU A 104 17.77 1.23 -7.17
CA LEU A 104 17.29 2.61 -6.87
C LEU A 104 18.10 3.34 -5.78
N ARG A 105 19.08 2.66 -5.15
CA ARG A 105 20.16 3.32 -4.39
C ARG A 105 21.35 3.77 -5.27
N ARG A 106 21.16 3.90 -6.60
CA ARG A 106 22.14 4.58 -7.47
C ARG A 106 21.86 6.07 -7.47
N GLY A 107 22.16 6.71 -6.35
CA GLY A 107 22.03 8.15 -6.13
C GLY A 107 22.87 8.69 -4.98
N GLU A 108 23.54 7.83 -4.20
CA GLU A 108 24.46 8.24 -3.16
C GLU A 108 25.62 7.24 -3.10
N LEU A 109 26.50 7.35 -4.11
CA LEU A 109 27.88 6.91 -3.99
C LEU A 109 28.72 8.16 -4.27
N THR A 110 29.06 8.87 -3.21
CA THR A 110 30.25 9.73 -3.18
C THR A 110 31.43 8.87 -3.62
N PRO A 111 32.16 9.22 -4.70
CA PRO A 111 33.43 8.57 -4.95
C PRO A 111 34.39 8.98 -3.84
N VAL A 112 35.08 7.97 -3.31
CA VAL A 112 36.23 8.12 -2.42
C VAL A 112 37.25 9.06 -3.08
N ALA A 113 37.72 10.03 -2.31
CA ALA A 113 39.07 10.56 -2.43
C ALA A 113 39.79 10.28 -1.11
#